data_AF-A0AA45WIR5-F1
#
_entry.id   AF-A0AA45WIR5-F1
#
_cell.length_a   1.000
_cell.length_b   1.000
_cell.length_c   1.000
_cell.angle_alpha   90.00
_cell.angle_beta   90.00
_cell.angle_gamma   90.00
#
_symmetry.space_group_name_H-M   'P 1'
#
loop_
_entity.id
_entity.type
_entity.pdbx_description
1 polymer ?
#
loop_
_entity_poly.entity_id
_entity_poly.type
_entity_poly.pdbx_seq_one_letter_code
_entity_poly.pdbx_strand_id
1 'polypeptide(L)'
;MDQADAEKVVLEISKLVDKGNALSNRLSASVDNVAMDTAVNTLNISLQKGNVDKEALNKVLELLKKQKESSEKERKGLQEIKAQIPAVQAKTANLSENRKKMADQTLADLQTLTENELKMKDIEIEMFELNLKYYEAIGQGKEPAEDNYEQLEGESKKLQTQLESDLKKFNDSWNAFHKDVRGTDTKKPIGE
;
A
#
# COMPACT_ATOMS: atom_id res chain seq x y z
N MET A 1 33.53 -16.70 1.04
CA MET A 1 32.97 -15.77 2.05
C MET A 1 31.93 -14.87 1.40
N ASP A 2 32.30 -14.09 0.38
CA ASP A 2 31.38 -13.21 -0.37
C ASP A 2 30.03 -13.85 -0.79
N GLN A 3 30.04 -15.05 -1.39
CA GLN A 3 28.82 -15.76 -1.78
C GLN A 3 27.86 -16.03 -0.59
N ALA A 4 28.40 -16.49 0.55
CA ALA A 4 27.58 -16.82 1.71
C ALA A 4 26.98 -15.57 2.37
N ASP A 5 27.68 -14.44 2.31
CA ASP A 5 27.17 -13.16 2.81
C ASP A 5 26.14 -12.56 1.86
N ALA A 6 26.35 -12.67 0.55
CA ALA A 6 25.37 -12.27 -0.47
C ALA A 6 24.05 -13.07 -0.32
N GLU A 7 24.14 -14.37 -0.07
CA GLU A 7 22.98 -15.21 0.19
C GLU A 7 22.19 -14.81 1.44
N LYS A 8 22.87 -14.37 2.50
CA LYS A 8 22.20 -13.82 3.69
C LYS A 8 21.46 -12.53 3.35
N VAL A 9 22.08 -11.64 2.57
CA VAL A 9 21.43 -10.39 2.13
C VAL A 9 20.19 -10.68 1.28
N VAL A 10 20.27 -11.62 0.33
CA VAL A 10 19.11 -12.11 -0.44
C VAL A 10 18.01 -12.63 0.48
N LEU A 11 18.34 -13.40 1.51
CA LEU A 11 17.34 -13.92 2.46
C LEU A 11 16.66 -12.79 3.26
N GLU A 12 17.40 -11.78 3.70
CA GLU A 12 16.82 -10.66 4.44
C GLU A 12 15.93 -9.77 3.55
N ILE A 13 16.36 -9.48 2.32
CA ILE A 13 15.51 -8.75 1.34
C ILE A 13 14.25 -9.57 1.04
N SER A 14 14.38 -10.89 0.86
CA SER A 14 13.23 -11.78 0.62
C SER A 14 12.21 -11.74 1.76
N LYS A 15 12.65 -11.63 3.02
CA LYS A 15 11.73 -11.49 4.16
C LYS A 15 10.97 -10.16 4.12
N LEU A 16 11.62 -9.07 3.70
CA LEU A 16 10.95 -7.78 3.53
C LEU A 16 9.91 -7.84 2.40
N VAL A 17 10.28 -8.46 1.27
CA VAL A 17 9.37 -8.69 0.14
C VAL A 17 8.19 -9.57 0.53
N ASP A 18 8.43 -10.67 1.23
CA ASP A 18 7.38 -11.57 1.74
C ASP A 18 6.41 -10.84 2.67
N LYS A 19 6.94 -9.95 3.51
CA LYS A 19 6.12 -9.10 4.37
C LYS A 19 5.27 -8.12 3.54
N GLY A 20 5.84 -7.49 2.52
CA GLY A 20 5.10 -6.62 1.60
C GLY A 20 3.97 -7.36 0.88
N ASN A 21 4.26 -8.52 0.29
CA ASN A 21 3.27 -9.36 -0.38
C ASN A 21 2.15 -9.84 0.56
N ALA A 22 2.48 -10.15 1.81
CA ALA A 22 1.48 -10.53 2.80
C ALA A 22 0.57 -9.37 3.22
N LEU A 23 1.04 -8.12 3.15
CA LEU A 23 0.21 -6.94 3.38
C LEU A 23 -0.76 -6.74 2.20
N SER A 24 -0.26 -6.82 0.96
CA SER A 24 -1.06 -6.67 -0.26
C SER A 24 -2.15 -7.76 -0.40
N ASN A 25 -1.82 -9.04 -0.16
CA ASN A 25 -2.77 -10.15 -0.30
C ASN A 25 -3.88 -10.20 0.76
N ARG A 26 -3.76 -9.45 1.88
CA ARG A 26 -4.82 -9.39 2.91
C ARG A 26 -5.94 -8.41 2.55
N LEU A 27 -5.71 -7.48 1.61
CA LEU A 27 -6.66 -6.44 1.16
C LEU A 27 -7.73 -6.95 0.21
N SER A 28 -7.33 -7.75 -0.80
CA SER A 28 -8.27 -8.29 -1.78
C SER A 28 -9.33 -9.17 -1.12
N ALA A 29 -9.07 -9.66 0.09
CA ALA A 29 -10.00 -10.43 0.90
C ALA A 29 -10.80 -9.59 1.94
N SER A 30 -10.39 -8.36 2.27
CA SER A 30 -11.00 -7.58 3.37
C SER A 30 -12.08 -6.59 2.92
N VAL A 31 -12.14 -6.27 1.63
CA VAL A 31 -13.06 -5.24 1.10
C VAL A 31 -14.01 -5.84 0.07
N ASP A 32 -15.29 -5.92 0.44
CA ASP A 32 -16.37 -6.25 -0.48
C ASP A 32 -16.79 -4.98 -1.24
N ASN A 33 -16.05 -4.66 -2.30
CA ASN A 33 -16.32 -3.50 -3.16
C ASN A 33 -17.74 -3.55 -3.75
N VAL A 34 -18.27 -4.76 -4.01
CA VAL A 34 -19.64 -4.95 -4.50
C VAL A 34 -20.66 -4.53 -3.45
N ALA A 35 -20.44 -4.91 -2.17
CA ALA A 35 -21.29 -4.46 -1.08
C ALA A 35 -21.21 -2.94 -0.85
N MET A 36 -20.03 -2.33 -1.01
CA MET A 36 -19.87 -0.88 -0.94
C MET A 36 -20.67 -0.18 -2.04
N ASP A 37 -20.46 -0.57 -3.30
CA ASP A 37 -21.16 0.02 -4.44
C ASP A 37 -22.68 -0.12 -4.32
N THR A 38 -23.14 -1.28 -3.85
CA THR A 38 -24.57 -1.53 -3.60
C THR A 38 -25.12 -0.60 -2.52
N ALA A 39 -24.42 -0.47 -1.39
CA ALA A 39 -24.85 0.38 -0.29
C ALA A 39 -24.88 1.87 -0.67
N VAL A 40 -23.84 2.34 -1.38
CA VAL A 40 -23.77 3.73 -1.89
C VAL A 40 -24.89 3.99 -2.90
N ASN A 41 -25.13 3.07 -3.83
CA ASN A 41 -26.19 3.23 -4.83
C ASN A 41 -27.58 3.28 -4.20
N THR A 42 -27.88 2.38 -3.25
CA THR A 42 -29.17 2.40 -2.53
C THR A 42 -29.35 3.71 -1.76
N LEU A 43 -28.30 4.19 -1.08
CA LEU A 43 -28.34 5.46 -0.38
C LEU A 43 -28.60 6.64 -1.33
N ASN A 44 -27.88 6.70 -2.46
CA ASN A 44 -28.03 7.75 -3.47
C ASN A 44 -29.44 7.80 -4.06
N ILE A 45 -30.04 6.64 -4.36
CA ILE A 45 -31.44 6.56 -4.84
C ILE A 45 -32.42 7.09 -3.79
N SER A 46 -32.19 6.80 -2.50
CA SER A 46 -33.02 7.34 -1.42
C SER A 46 -32.88 8.86 -1.31
N LEU A 47 -31.65 9.39 -1.37
CA LEU A 47 -31.37 10.82 -1.29
C LEU A 47 -32.04 11.60 -2.42
N GLN A 48 -32.02 11.07 -3.64
CA GLN A 48 -32.74 11.64 -4.80
C GLN A 48 -34.26 11.71 -4.60
N LYS A 49 -34.82 10.88 -3.71
CA LYS A 49 -36.23 10.90 -3.33
C LYS A 49 -36.50 11.74 -2.08
N GLY A 50 -35.51 12.48 -1.58
CA GLY A 50 -35.63 13.33 -0.39
C GLY A 50 -35.63 12.57 0.93
N ASN A 51 -35.18 11.30 0.95
CA ASN A 51 -35.11 10.46 2.13
C ASN A 51 -33.69 9.97 2.40
N VAL A 52 -33.39 9.58 3.64
CA VAL A 52 -32.13 8.91 4.00
C VAL A 52 -32.42 7.46 4.36
N ASP A 53 -31.96 6.52 3.53
CA ASP A 53 -32.00 5.09 3.85
C ASP A 53 -30.98 4.81 4.95
N LYS A 54 -31.48 4.60 6.17
CA LYS A 54 -30.63 4.41 7.36
C LYS A 54 -29.86 3.09 7.33
N GLU A 55 -30.40 2.06 6.69
CA GLU A 55 -29.72 0.76 6.61
C GLU A 55 -28.56 0.85 5.64
N ALA A 56 -28.80 1.42 4.45
CA ALA A 56 -27.76 1.68 3.46
C ALA A 56 -26.68 2.63 4.01
N LEU A 57 -27.08 3.71 4.70
CA LEU A 57 -26.14 4.65 5.33
C LEU A 57 -25.25 3.96 6.38
N ASN A 58 -25.85 3.21 7.30
CA ASN A 58 -25.09 2.48 8.31
C ASN A 58 -24.12 1.48 7.67
N LYS A 59 -24.53 0.86 6.55
CA LYS A 59 -23.67 -0.07 5.82
C LYS A 59 -22.48 0.63 5.17
N VAL A 60 -22.68 1.79 4.54
CA VAL A 60 -21.60 2.61 3.99
C VAL A 60 -20.61 3.00 5.10
N LEU A 61 -21.11 3.51 6.23
CA LEU A 61 -20.26 3.89 7.37
C LEU A 61 -19.48 2.70 7.96
N GLU A 62 -20.10 1.53 8.06
CA GLU A 62 -19.43 0.30 8.51
C GLU A 62 -18.29 -0.09 7.56
N LEU A 63 -18.54 -0.07 6.25
CA LEU A 63 -17.56 -0.47 5.24
C LEU A 63 -16.40 0.53 5.15
N LEU A 64 -16.67 1.84 5.22
CA LEU A 64 -15.63 2.87 5.25
C LEU A 64 -14.72 2.73 6.47
N LYS A 65 -15.27 2.44 7.65
CA LYS A 65 -14.47 2.18 8.87
C LYS A 65 -13.57 0.96 8.70
N LYS A 66 -14.09 -0.14 8.13
CA LYS A 66 -13.28 -1.34 7.85
C LYS A 66 -12.17 -1.07 6.84
N GLN A 67 -12.46 -0.32 5.78
CA GLN A 67 -11.44 0.07 4.79
C GLN A 67 -10.34 0.92 5.45
N LYS A 68 -10.72 1.94 6.23
CA LYS A 68 -9.78 2.77 6.98
C LYS A 68 -8.90 1.94 7.91
N GLU A 69 -9.49 1.05 8.73
CA GLU A 69 -8.74 0.17 9.63
C GLU A 69 -7.78 -0.77 8.88
N SER A 70 -8.13 -1.20 7.66
CA SER A 70 -7.23 -1.98 6.80
C SER A 70 -6.03 -1.13 6.36
N SER A 71 -6.28 0.04 5.79
CA SER A 71 -5.22 0.96 5.34
C SER A 71 -4.30 1.38 6.49
N GLU A 72 -4.81 1.58 7.70
CA GLU A 72 -4.00 1.84 8.89
C GLU A 72 -3.08 0.67 9.27
N LYS A 73 -3.58 -0.57 9.19
CA LYS A 73 -2.78 -1.78 9.45
C LYS A 73 -1.67 -1.95 8.41
N GLU A 74 -1.97 -1.71 7.14
CA GLU A 74 -0.98 -1.76 6.06
C GLU A 74 0.08 -0.68 6.21
N ARG A 75 -0.35 0.55 6.46
CA ARG A 75 0.54 1.67 6.75
C ARG A 75 1.52 1.32 7.86
N LYS A 76 1.05 0.73 8.96
CA LYS A 76 1.92 0.26 10.05
C LYS A 76 2.89 -0.83 9.58
N GLY A 77 2.41 -1.80 8.80
CA GLY A 77 3.26 -2.85 8.22
C GLY A 77 4.37 -2.30 7.31
N LEU A 78 4.05 -1.31 6.48
CA LEU A 78 4.98 -0.60 5.61
C LEU A 78 6.01 0.22 6.41
N GLN A 79 5.59 0.88 7.50
CA GLN A 79 6.51 1.57 8.42
C GLN A 79 7.52 0.59 9.02
N GLU A 80 7.08 -0.61 9.39
CA GLU A 80 7.97 -1.66 9.91
C GLU A 80 8.92 -2.20 8.83
N ILE A 81 8.52 -2.26 7.56
CA ILE A 81 9.44 -2.61 6.44
C ILE A 81 10.48 -1.51 6.30
N LYS A 82 10.05 -0.25 6.17
CA LYS A 82 10.92 0.92 6.05
C LYS A 82 11.96 0.99 7.17
N ALA A 83 11.57 0.70 8.42
CA ALA A 83 12.47 0.71 9.56
C ALA A 83 13.55 -0.40 9.53
N GLN A 84 13.31 -1.51 8.83
CA GLN A 84 14.25 -2.63 8.74
C GLN A 84 15.27 -2.47 7.61
N ILE A 85 14.98 -1.66 6.58
CA ILE A 85 15.86 -1.46 5.40
C ILE A 85 17.30 -1.07 5.80
N PRO A 86 17.54 -0.08 6.69
CA PRO A 86 18.91 0.31 7.05
C PRO A 86 19.72 -0.83 7.70
N ALA A 87 19.06 -1.70 8.47
CA ALA A 87 19.72 -2.84 9.10
C ALA A 87 20.11 -3.91 8.08
N VAL A 88 19.33 -4.07 7.00
CA VAL A 88 19.71 -4.95 5.88
C VAL A 88 20.82 -4.32 5.06
N GLN A 89 20.78 -3.00 4.83
CA GLN A 89 21.82 -2.27 4.11
C GLN A 89 23.17 -2.36 4.81
N ALA A 90 23.22 -2.30 6.15
CA ALA A 90 24.46 -2.50 6.89
C ALA A 90 25.12 -3.88 6.62
N LYS A 91 24.33 -4.90 6.27
CA LYS A 91 24.83 -6.25 5.97
C LYS A 91 25.49 -6.35 4.58
N THR A 92 25.32 -5.35 3.70
CA THR A 92 25.96 -5.31 2.37
C THR A 92 27.44 -4.93 2.43
N ALA A 93 27.93 -4.46 3.58
CA ALA A 93 29.29 -3.94 3.74
C ALA A 93 30.41 -4.95 3.41
N ASN A 94 30.15 -6.24 3.59
CA ASN A 94 31.14 -7.31 3.35
C ASN A 94 31.06 -7.91 1.93
N LEU A 95 30.15 -7.41 1.09
CA LEU A 95 30.02 -7.87 -0.29
C LEU A 95 31.11 -7.26 -1.18
N SER A 96 31.46 -7.97 -2.24
CA SER A 96 32.24 -7.44 -3.36
C SER A 96 31.57 -6.19 -3.93
N GLU A 97 32.36 -5.28 -4.51
CA GLU A 97 31.91 -3.97 -4.95
C GLU A 97 30.67 -4.03 -5.86
N ASN A 98 30.68 -4.95 -6.84
CA ASN A 98 29.54 -5.14 -7.75
C ASN A 98 28.28 -5.61 -7.01
N ARG A 99 28.41 -6.62 -6.14
CA ARG A 99 27.28 -7.17 -5.37
C ARG A 99 26.75 -6.18 -4.35
N LYS A 100 27.63 -5.43 -3.71
CA LYS A 100 27.28 -4.32 -2.82
C LYS A 100 26.45 -3.29 -3.58
N LYS A 101 26.89 -2.85 -4.75
CA LYS A 101 26.16 -1.88 -5.58
C LYS A 101 24.77 -2.38 -5.97
N MET A 102 24.64 -3.65 -6.37
CA MET A 102 23.34 -4.25 -6.71
C MET A 102 22.41 -4.36 -5.50
N ALA A 103 22.93 -4.79 -4.35
CA ALA A 103 22.17 -4.90 -3.11
C ALA A 103 21.71 -3.53 -2.60
N ASP A 104 22.62 -2.54 -2.58
CA ASP A 104 22.34 -1.18 -2.15
C ASP A 104 21.29 -0.52 -3.08
N GLN A 105 21.38 -0.76 -4.41
CA GLN A 105 20.37 -0.29 -5.36
C GLN A 105 19.00 -0.94 -5.09
N THR A 106 18.97 -2.26 -4.90
CA THR A 106 17.72 -2.99 -4.59
C THR A 106 17.06 -2.45 -3.32
N LEU A 107 17.85 -2.18 -2.28
CA LEU A 107 17.34 -1.63 -1.01
C LEU A 107 16.88 -0.18 -1.15
N ALA A 108 17.55 0.63 -1.97
CA ALA A 108 17.14 2.00 -2.27
C ALA A 108 15.83 2.05 -3.06
N ASP A 109 15.66 1.15 -4.03
CA ASP A 109 14.42 1.02 -4.80
C ASP A 109 13.28 0.53 -3.89
N LEU A 110 13.53 -0.45 -3.04
CA LEU A 110 12.56 -0.92 -2.04
C LEU A 110 12.14 0.20 -1.08
N GLN A 111 13.11 1.01 -0.63
CA GLN A 111 12.81 2.14 0.25
C GLN A 111 11.94 3.17 -0.46
N THR A 112 12.28 3.53 -1.70
CA THR A 112 11.50 4.47 -2.50
C THR A 112 10.07 3.98 -2.72
N LEU A 113 9.91 2.71 -3.10
CA LEU A 113 8.61 2.06 -3.25
C LEU A 113 7.81 2.12 -1.94
N THR A 114 8.40 1.66 -0.83
CA THR A 114 7.75 1.64 0.50
C THR A 114 7.33 3.04 0.95
N GLU A 115 8.14 4.07 0.66
CA GLU A 115 7.83 5.45 1.02
C GLU A 115 6.66 6.02 0.22
N ASN A 116 6.56 5.68 -1.06
CA ASN A 116 5.42 6.11 -1.87
C ASN A 116 4.15 5.31 -1.55
N GLU A 117 4.27 4.03 -1.17
CA GLU A 117 3.13 3.24 -0.68
C GLU A 117 2.61 3.82 0.64
N LEU A 118 3.50 4.27 1.53
CA LEU A 118 3.11 4.95 2.77
C LEU A 118 2.33 6.23 2.50
N LYS A 119 2.79 7.07 1.56
CA LYS A 119 2.07 8.28 1.15
C LYS A 119 0.69 7.95 0.59
N MET A 120 0.59 6.87 -0.19
CA MET A 120 -0.70 6.43 -0.73
C MET A 120 -1.65 6.05 0.42
N LYS A 121 -1.17 5.30 1.41
CA LYS A 121 -1.97 4.92 2.57
C LYS A 121 -2.37 6.13 3.42
N ASP A 122 -1.50 7.12 3.58
CA ASP A 122 -1.84 8.39 4.26
C ASP A 122 -3.01 9.10 3.54
N ILE A 123 -2.94 9.22 2.21
CA ILE A 123 -4.01 9.82 1.38
C ILE A 123 -5.32 9.03 1.49
N GLU A 124 -5.26 7.70 1.34
CA GLU A 124 -6.44 6.84 1.46
C GLU A 124 -7.14 6.98 2.81
N ILE A 125 -6.38 6.98 3.91
CA ILE A 125 -6.91 7.14 5.27
C ILE A 125 -7.62 8.50 5.40
N GLU A 126 -7.03 9.58 4.90
CA GLU A 126 -7.63 10.91 4.91
C GLU A 126 -8.92 10.94 4.09
N MET A 127 -8.92 10.36 2.88
CA MET A 127 -10.12 10.24 2.04
C MET A 127 -11.24 9.44 2.73
N PHE A 128 -10.92 8.36 3.44
CA PHE A 128 -11.92 7.63 4.23
C PHE A 128 -12.46 8.46 5.39
N GLU A 129 -11.64 9.26 6.06
CA GLU A 129 -12.09 10.18 7.11
C GLU A 129 -13.04 11.26 6.59
N LEU A 130 -12.76 11.82 5.41
CA LEU A 130 -13.63 12.79 4.75
C LEU A 130 -14.98 12.15 4.37
N ASN A 131 -14.95 10.98 3.72
CA ASN A 131 -16.16 10.23 3.40
C ASN A 131 -16.99 9.88 4.64
N LEU A 132 -16.34 9.47 5.74
CA LEU A 132 -17.04 9.22 7.00
C LEU A 132 -17.76 10.48 7.51
N LYS A 133 -17.07 11.63 7.55
CA LYS A 133 -17.68 12.91 7.96
C LYS A 133 -18.84 13.30 7.04
N TYR A 134 -18.68 13.11 5.72
CA TYR A 134 -19.71 13.39 4.72
C TYR A 134 -20.99 12.58 4.99
N TYR A 135 -20.86 11.25 5.11
CA TYR A 135 -22.03 10.38 5.34
C TYR A 135 -22.62 10.55 6.74
N GLU A 136 -21.81 10.85 7.76
CA GLU A 136 -22.32 11.21 9.10
C GLU A 136 -23.14 12.50 9.09
N ALA A 137 -22.74 13.52 8.31
CA ALA A 137 -23.51 14.76 8.15
C ALA A 137 -24.88 14.49 7.48
N ILE A 138 -24.90 13.68 6.42
CA ILE A 138 -26.14 13.23 5.77
C ILE A 138 -27.07 12.55 6.77
N GLY A 139 -26.55 11.64 7.59
CA GLY A 139 -27.35 10.95 8.62
C GLY A 139 -27.95 11.87 9.68
N GLN A 140 -27.32 13.03 9.91
CA GLN A 140 -27.77 14.06 10.84
C GLN A 140 -28.68 15.11 10.18
N GLY A 141 -28.96 15.01 8.88
CA GLY A 141 -29.69 16.02 8.13
C GLY A 141 -28.93 17.35 8.01
N LYS A 142 -27.60 17.30 8.13
CA LYS A 142 -26.72 18.46 8.00
C LYS A 142 -26.13 18.49 6.60
N GLU A 143 -25.84 19.69 6.14
CA GLU A 143 -25.06 19.89 4.92
C GLU A 143 -23.62 19.41 5.15
N PRO A 144 -23.07 18.55 4.27
CA PRO A 144 -21.66 18.20 4.31
C PRO A 144 -20.79 19.45 4.10
N ALA A 145 -19.69 19.55 4.85
CA ALA A 145 -18.75 20.66 4.66
C ALA A 145 -17.97 20.49 3.35
N GLU A 146 -17.55 21.61 2.74
CA GLU A 146 -16.51 21.56 1.71
C GLU A 146 -15.23 20.93 2.30
N ASP A 147 -14.61 20.06 1.52
CA ASP A 147 -13.38 19.37 1.89
C ASP A 147 -12.40 19.31 0.71
N ASN A 148 -11.25 18.69 0.92
CA ASN A 148 -10.19 18.51 -0.05
C ASN A 148 -10.26 17.16 -0.77
N TYR A 149 -11.40 16.46 -0.77
CA TYR A 149 -11.51 15.10 -1.32
C TYR A 149 -11.06 15.00 -2.78
N GLU A 150 -11.53 15.90 -3.65
CA GLU A 150 -11.15 15.90 -5.07
C GLU A 150 -9.66 16.16 -5.29
N GLN A 151 -9.05 17.01 -4.46
CA GLN A 151 -7.62 17.24 -4.50
C GLN A 151 -6.85 15.96 -4.14
N LEU A 152 -7.23 15.31 -3.04
CA LEU A 152 -6.62 14.06 -2.57
C LEU A 152 -6.80 12.94 -3.61
N GLU A 153 -7.96 12.85 -4.25
CA GLU A 153 -8.21 11.87 -5.32
C GLU A 153 -7.25 12.12 -6.51
N GLY A 154 -7.04 13.38 -6.88
CA GLY A 154 -6.08 13.76 -7.92
C GLY A 154 -4.62 13.43 -7.55
N GLU A 155 -4.25 13.61 -6.28
CA GLU A 155 -2.93 13.24 -5.75
C GLU A 155 -2.74 11.72 -5.73
N SER A 156 -3.75 10.97 -5.27
CA SER A 156 -3.78 9.50 -5.28
C SER A 156 -3.57 8.94 -6.68
N LYS A 157 -4.32 9.43 -7.69
CA LYS A 157 -4.18 8.98 -9.09
C LYS A 157 -2.77 9.19 -9.64
N LYS A 158 -2.14 10.33 -9.34
CA LYS A 158 -0.75 10.60 -9.76
C LYS A 158 0.24 9.66 -9.06
N LEU A 159 0.05 9.43 -7.78
CA LEU A 159 0.90 8.56 -6.98
C LEU A 159 0.77 7.10 -7.42
N GLN A 160 -0.41 6.65 -7.86
CA GLN A 160 -0.61 5.31 -8.39
C GLN A 160 0.27 5.03 -9.61
N THR A 161 0.28 5.94 -10.58
CA THR A 161 1.17 5.84 -11.76
C THR A 161 2.64 5.81 -11.37
N GLN A 162 3.03 6.59 -10.34
CA GLN A 162 4.39 6.58 -9.83
C GLN A 162 4.75 5.25 -9.17
N LEU A 163 3.83 4.66 -8.39
CA LEU A 163 4.00 3.38 -7.74
C LEU A 163 4.19 2.23 -8.72
N GLU A 164 3.47 2.21 -9.85
CA GLU A 164 3.68 1.22 -10.91
C GLU A 164 5.11 1.27 -11.47
N SER A 165 5.64 2.49 -11.66
CA SER A 165 7.02 2.71 -12.10
C SER A 165 8.05 2.26 -11.06
N ASP A 166 7.81 2.59 -9.78
CA ASP A 166 8.70 2.23 -8.68
C ASP A 166 8.70 0.72 -8.42
N LEU A 167 7.53 0.07 -8.52
CA LEU A 167 7.38 -1.37 -8.43
C LEU A 167 8.19 -2.07 -9.52
N LYS A 168 8.08 -1.60 -10.76
CA LYS A 168 8.86 -2.15 -11.87
C LYS A 168 10.35 -2.01 -11.62
N LYS A 169 10.83 -0.83 -11.21
CA LYS A 169 12.25 -0.59 -10.91
C LYS A 169 12.75 -1.51 -9.80
N PHE A 170 11.99 -1.64 -8.72
CA PHE A 170 12.32 -2.55 -7.63
C PHE A 170 12.40 -4.01 -8.11
N ASN A 171 11.40 -4.49 -8.84
CA ASN A 171 11.39 -5.86 -9.34
C ASN A 171 12.54 -6.13 -10.32
N ASP A 172 12.91 -5.15 -11.15
CA ASP A 172 14.06 -5.24 -12.06
C ASP A 172 15.39 -5.34 -11.28
N SER A 173 15.64 -4.47 -10.29
CA SER A 173 16.86 -4.50 -9.47
C SER A 173 16.92 -5.73 -8.56
N TRP A 174 15.78 -6.13 -7.99
CA TRP A 174 15.66 -7.34 -7.20
C TRP A 174 15.98 -8.59 -8.00
N ASN A 175 15.42 -8.72 -9.20
CA ASN A 175 15.72 -9.83 -10.10
C ASN A 175 17.20 -9.88 -10.47
N ALA A 176 17.79 -8.73 -10.82
CA ALA A 176 19.20 -8.66 -11.17
C ALA A 176 20.09 -9.13 -10.01
N PHE A 177 19.85 -8.62 -8.79
CA PHE A 177 20.64 -9.02 -7.62
C PHE A 177 20.41 -10.49 -7.24
N HIS A 178 19.16 -10.95 -7.23
CA HIS A 178 18.84 -12.35 -6.95
C HIS A 178 19.52 -13.29 -7.96
N LYS A 179 19.50 -12.97 -9.25
CA LYS A 179 20.12 -13.76 -10.31
C LYS A 179 21.64 -13.81 -10.21
N ASP A 180 22.29 -12.70 -9.87
CA ASP A 180 23.74 -12.67 -9.64
C ASP A 180 24.15 -13.59 -8.48
N VAL A 181 23.35 -13.64 -7.41
CA VAL A 181 23.68 -14.42 -6.21
C VAL A 181 23.26 -15.87 -6.34
N ARG A 182 22.06 -16.16 -6.85
CA ARG A 182 21.44 -17.50 -6.85
C ARG A 182 21.48 -18.20 -8.20
N GLY A 183 21.86 -17.51 -9.27
CA GLY A 183 21.88 -18.06 -10.64
C GLY A 183 20.49 -18.23 -11.27
N THR A 184 19.41 -17.82 -10.58
CA THR A 184 18.03 -17.91 -11.07
C THR A 184 17.30 -16.60 -10.83
N ASP A 185 16.25 -16.33 -11.60
CA ASP A 185 15.35 -15.20 -11.34
C ASP A 185 14.62 -15.40 -10.00
N THR A 186 14.04 -14.32 -9.45
CA THR A 186 13.27 -14.44 -8.21
C THR A 186 11.96 -15.18 -8.47
N LYS A 187 11.54 -16.03 -7.53
CA LYS A 187 10.21 -16.67 -7.58
C LYS A 187 9.14 -15.85 -6.86
N LYS A 188 9.52 -14.68 -6.33
CA LYS A 188 8.66 -13.83 -5.49
C LYS A 188 8.93 -12.35 -5.77
N PRO A 189 8.53 -11.83 -6.95
CA PRO A 189 8.43 -10.38 -7.13
C PRO A 189 7.29 -9.81 -6.27
N ILE A 190 7.29 -8.49 -6.07
CA ILE A 190 6.13 -7.83 -5.47
C ILE A 190 5.06 -7.65 -6.56
N GLY A 191 3.81 -7.94 -6.22
CA GLY A 191 2.64 -7.66 -7.07
C GLY A 191 2.32 -8.70 -8.16
N GLU A 192 2.88 -9.91 -8.08
CA GLU A 192 2.45 -11.08 -8.88
C GLU A 192 1.60 -12.08 -8.08
#